data_AF-W7STN9-F1
#
_entry.id   AF-W7STN9-F1
#
_cell.length_a   1.000
_cell.length_b   1.000
_cell.length_c   1.000
_cell.angle_alpha   90.00
_cell.angle_beta   90.00
_cell.angle_gamma   90.00
#
_symmetry.space_group_name_H-M   'P 1'
#
loop_
_entity.id
_entity.type
_entity.pdbx_description
1 polymer ?
#
loop_
_entity_poly.entity_id
_entity_poly.type
_entity_poly.pdbx_seq_one_letter_code
_entity_poly.pdbx_strand_id
1 'polypeptide(L)'
;MYVEQLEALAELWGQTTMDKDDRRSMVADLMVQLRLKRGPAREMLRHAELLRSAVIREAAHSGVLSVEHLNVIDATFKEAPVAERDKVEATLVENAATFHGQKFEVLALRILQNLDQDATARLCCLNHSR
;
A
#
# COMPACT_ATOMS: atom_id res chain seq x y z
N MET A 1 -10.86 -3.03 -15.71
CA MET A 1 -9.94 -4.14 -16.03
C MET A 1 -8.83 -4.37 -14.99
N TYR A 2 -7.88 -3.45 -14.77
CA TYR A 2 -6.79 -3.72 -13.81
C TYR A 2 -7.27 -3.85 -12.36
N VAL A 3 -8.12 -2.92 -11.88
CA VAL A 3 -8.67 -2.96 -10.51
C VAL A 3 -9.53 -4.21 -10.28
N GLU A 4 -10.38 -4.59 -11.23
CA GLU A 4 -11.18 -5.83 -11.15
C GLU A 4 -10.30 -7.08 -11.03
N GLN A 5 -9.16 -7.13 -11.74
CA GLN A 5 -8.18 -8.22 -11.60
C GLN A 5 -7.53 -8.24 -10.21
N LEU A 6 -7.26 -7.06 -9.63
CA LEU A 6 -6.74 -6.95 -8.27
C LEU A 6 -7.77 -7.36 -7.23
N GLU A 7 -9.05 -7.04 -7.42
CA GLU A 7 -10.14 -7.43 -6.51
C GLU A 7 -10.29 -8.96 -6.47
N ALA A 8 -10.32 -9.61 -7.63
CA ALA A 8 -10.35 -11.08 -7.72
C ALA A 8 -9.11 -11.71 -7.07
N LEU A 9 -7.92 -11.12 -7.29
CA LEU A 9 -6.71 -11.59 -6.66
C LEU A 9 -6.70 -11.38 -5.14
N ALA A 10 -7.26 -10.27 -4.65
CA ALA A 10 -7.36 -9.98 -3.23
C ALA A 10 -8.30 -10.97 -2.52
N GLU A 11 -9.40 -11.34 -3.18
CA GLU A 11 -10.32 -12.38 -2.70
C GLU A 11 -9.62 -13.74 -2.63
N LEU A 12 -8.95 -14.17 -3.71
CA LEU A 12 -8.19 -15.41 -3.74
C LEU A 12 -7.10 -15.43 -2.66
N TRP A 13 -6.37 -14.32 -2.48
CA TRP A 13 -5.36 -14.20 -1.44
C TRP A 13 -5.93 -14.37 -0.04
N GLY A 14 -7.08 -13.76 0.23
CA GLY A 14 -7.77 -13.84 1.52
C GLY A 14 -8.31 -15.23 1.87
N GLN A 15 -8.39 -16.13 0.89
CA GLN A 15 -8.77 -17.54 1.10
C GLN A 15 -7.57 -18.44 1.45
N THR A 16 -6.33 -17.92 1.37
CA THR A 16 -5.11 -18.66 1.70
C THR A 16 -4.70 -18.48 3.17
N THR A 17 -3.64 -19.17 3.60
CA THR A 17 -3.03 -18.91 4.92
C THR A 17 -2.20 -17.63 4.95
N MET A 18 -2.01 -17.00 3.78
CA MET A 18 -1.26 -15.77 3.56
C MET A 18 0.22 -15.86 3.96
N ASP A 19 0.78 -17.07 3.95
CA ASP A 19 2.16 -17.32 4.31
C ASP A 19 3.14 -17.11 3.13
N LYS A 20 4.43 -17.39 3.36
CA LYS A 20 5.47 -17.20 2.33
C LYS A 20 5.37 -18.21 1.18
N ASP A 21 4.77 -19.38 1.40
CA ASP A 21 4.65 -20.44 0.41
C ASP A 21 3.44 -20.19 -0.48
N ASP A 22 2.32 -19.82 0.11
CA ASP A 22 1.13 -19.34 -0.59
C ASP A 22 1.48 -18.12 -1.46
N ARG A 23 2.23 -17.16 -0.90
CA ARG A 23 2.69 -15.98 -1.67
C ARG A 23 3.53 -16.38 -2.88
N ARG A 24 4.40 -17.38 -2.73
CA ARG A 24 5.26 -17.87 -3.82
C ARG A 24 4.43 -18.58 -4.89
N SER A 25 3.49 -19.42 -4.48
CA SER A 25 2.59 -20.14 -5.38
C SER A 25 1.77 -19.15 -6.19
N MET A 26 1.14 -18.18 -5.54
CA MET A 26 0.25 -17.24 -6.21
C MET A 26 1.00 -16.33 -7.20
N VAL A 27 2.24 -15.94 -6.89
CA VAL A 27 3.10 -15.24 -7.86
C VAL A 27 3.41 -16.12 -9.07
N ALA A 28 3.67 -17.41 -8.87
CA ALA A 28 3.92 -18.34 -9.98
C ALA A 28 2.66 -18.51 -10.85
N ASP A 29 1.48 -18.63 -10.22
CA ASP A 29 0.21 -18.75 -10.94
C ASP A 29 -0.08 -17.49 -11.76
N LEU A 30 0.13 -16.30 -11.20
CA LEU A 30 0.01 -15.04 -11.94
C LEU A 30 0.96 -14.96 -13.13
N MET A 31 2.20 -15.44 -12.97
CA MET A 31 3.17 -15.49 -14.08
C MET A 31 2.67 -16.37 -15.23
N VAL A 32 2.05 -17.52 -14.92
CA VAL A 32 1.54 -18.46 -15.93
C VAL A 32 0.25 -17.93 -16.57
N GLN A 33 -0.74 -17.58 -15.75
CA GLN A 33 -2.08 -17.21 -16.20
C GLN A 33 -2.07 -15.90 -17.01
N LEU A 34 -1.29 -14.92 -16.59
CA LEU A 34 -1.25 -13.59 -17.20
C LEU A 34 0.00 -13.37 -18.06
N ARG A 35 0.83 -14.41 -18.23
CA ARG A 35 2.11 -14.36 -18.96
C ARG A 35 3.02 -13.24 -18.47
N LEU A 36 3.01 -12.99 -17.16
CA LEU A 36 3.77 -11.94 -16.53
C LEU A 36 5.19 -12.40 -16.20
N LYS A 37 6.13 -11.46 -16.22
CA LYS A 37 7.41 -11.65 -15.55
C LYS A 37 7.18 -11.63 -14.02
N ARG A 38 8.14 -12.20 -13.28
CA ARG A 38 8.10 -12.27 -11.81
C ARG A 38 7.91 -10.92 -11.12
N GLY A 39 8.55 -9.86 -11.63
CA GLY A 39 8.44 -8.50 -11.08
C GLY A 39 6.99 -7.99 -11.10
N PRO A 40 6.37 -7.87 -12.29
CA PRO A 40 4.96 -7.49 -12.43
C PRO A 40 3.98 -8.37 -11.65
N ALA A 41 4.18 -9.70 -11.63
CA ALA A 41 3.33 -10.59 -10.84
C ALA A 41 3.41 -10.30 -9.33
N ARG A 42 4.61 -10.00 -8.81
CA ARG A 42 4.79 -9.59 -7.41
C ARG A 42 4.16 -8.24 -7.11
N GLU A 43 4.25 -7.29 -8.05
CA GLU A 43 3.65 -5.97 -7.93
C GLU A 43 2.12 -6.07 -7.88
N MET A 44 1.54 -6.82 -8.80
CA MET A 44 0.10 -7.08 -8.83
C MET A 44 -0.39 -7.70 -7.52
N LEU A 45 0.35 -8.66 -6.95
CA LEU A 45 0.03 -9.21 -5.63
C LEU A 45 0.11 -8.16 -4.51
N ARG A 46 1.12 -7.28 -4.50
CA ARG A 46 1.19 -6.19 -3.50
C ARG A 46 0.01 -5.24 -3.62
N HIS A 47 -0.40 -4.90 -4.84
CA HIS A 47 -1.58 -4.06 -5.03
C HIS A 47 -2.86 -4.76 -4.56
N ALA A 48 -3.02 -6.06 -4.83
CA ALA A 48 -4.15 -6.82 -4.30
C ALA A 48 -4.17 -6.87 -2.76
N GLU A 49 -3.00 -6.91 -2.11
CA GLU A 49 -2.89 -6.80 -0.65
C GLU A 49 -3.43 -5.45 -0.13
N LEU A 50 -3.17 -4.35 -0.84
CA LEU A 50 -3.69 -3.03 -0.47
C LEU A 50 -5.23 -2.97 -0.55
N LEU A 51 -5.83 -3.68 -1.51
CA LEU A 51 -7.29 -3.74 -1.70
C LEU A 51 -8.04 -4.50 -0.58
N ARG A 52 -7.31 -5.05 0.39
CA ARG A 52 -7.93 -5.54 1.64
C ARG A 52 -8.44 -4.40 2.51
N SER A 53 -7.87 -3.20 2.40
CA SER A 53 -8.48 -1.99 2.94
C SER A 53 -9.70 -1.62 2.11
N ALA A 54 -10.85 -1.48 2.78
CA ALA A 54 -12.08 -1.03 2.13
C ALA A 54 -11.91 0.38 1.54
N VAL A 55 -11.18 1.26 2.23
CA VAL A 55 -10.94 2.65 1.80
C VAL A 55 -10.12 2.69 0.51
N ILE A 56 -9.03 1.92 0.45
CA ILE A 56 -8.20 1.82 -0.76
C ILE A 56 -8.99 1.15 -1.89
N ARG A 57 -9.74 0.09 -1.59
CA ARG A 57 -10.53 -0.63 -2.60
C ARG A 57 -11.59 0.28 -3.22
N GLU A 58 -12.36 1.00 -2.42
CA GLU A 58 -13.39 1.92 -2.89
C GLU A 58 -12.78 3.05 -3.73
N ALA A 59 -11.67 3.63 -3.30
CA ALA A 59 -10.98 4.69 -4.04
C ALA A 59 -10.35 4.20 -5.35
N ALA A 60 -9.84 2.96 -5.38
CA ALA A 60 -9.36 2.33 -6.63
C ALA A 60 -10.53 2.02 -7.57
N HIS A 61 -11.63 1.49 -7.04
CA HIS A 61 -12.83 1.15 -7.79
C HIS A 61 -13.48 2.39 -8.42
N SER A 62 -13.51 3.51 -7.70
CA SER A 62 -14.02 4.79 -8.20
C SER A 62 -13.06 5.51 -9.16
N GLY A 63 -11.88 4.94 -9.44
CA GLY A 63 -10.87 5.52 -10.32
C GLY A 63 -10.07 6.69 -9.72
N VAL A 64 -10.21 6.95 -8.41
CA VAL A 64 -9.41 7.96 -7.70
C VAL A 64 -7.96 7.50 -7.57
N LEU A 65 -7.73 6.22 -7.30
CA LEU A 65 -6.39 5.64 -7.25
C LEU A 65 -6.01 5.00 -8.58
N SER A 66 -4.98 5.55 -9.22
CA SER A 66 -4.28 4.91 -10.34
C SER A 66 -3.21 3.92 -9.86
N VAL A 67 -2.63 3.15 -10.78
CA VAL A 67 -1.52 2.23 -10.48
C VAL A 67 -0.31 2.95 -9.88
N GLU A 68 -0.02 4.18 -10.31
CA GLU A 68 1.05 4.99 -9.73
C GLU A 68 0.76 5.31 -8.25
N HIS A 69 -0.49 5.65 -7.91
CA HIS A 69 -0.86 5.88 -6.51
C HIS A 69 -0.71 4.61 -5.67
N LEU A 70 -1.13 3.45 -6.19
CA LEU A 70 -0.97 2.16 -5.50
C LEU A 70 0.50 1.83 -5.23
N ASN A 71 1.39 2.12 -6.19
CA ASN A 71 2.83 1.97 -6.02
C ASN A 71 3.39 2.87 -4.90
N VAL A 72 2.95 4.14 -4.86
CA VAL A 72 3.36 5.07 -3.79
C VAL A 72 2.81 4.65 -2.43
N ILE A 73 1.55 4.20 -2.36
CA ILE A 73 0.94 3.71 -1.11
C ILE A 73 1.69 2.46 -0.60
N ASP A 74 1.97 1.47 -1.45
CA ASP A 74 2.75 0.27 -1.09
C ASP A 74 4.14 0.65 -0.56
N ALA A 75 4.84 1.57 -1.23
CA ALA A 75 6.13 2.07 -0.78
C ALA A 75 6.03 2.78 0.59
N THR A 76 5.00 3.60 0.78
CA THR A 76 4.81 4.36 2.03
C THR A 76 4.50 3.42 3.20
N PHE A 77 3.69 2.39 3.00
CA PHE A 77 3.34 1.43 4.06
C PHE A 77 4.53 0.60 4.52
N LYS A 78 5.52 0.34 3.65
CA LYS A 78 6.75 -0.38 4.04
C LYS A 78 7.56 0.40 5.06
N GLU A 79 7.58 1.72 4.93
CA GLU A 79 8.33 2.62 5.82
C GLU A 79 7.49 3.06 7.03
N ALA A 80 6.17 3.18 6.86
CA ALA A 80 5.29 3.64 7.93
C ALA A 80 5.21 2.63 9.10
N PRO A 81 5.36 3.09 10.36
CA PRO A 81 5.10 2.27 11.54
C PRO A 81 3.69 1.69 11.51
N VAL A 82 3.54 0.41 11.86
CA VAL A 82 2.25 -0.31 11.79
C VAL A 82 1.13 0.45 12.50
N ALA A 83 1.41 1.04 13.67
CA ALA A 83 0.44 1.78 14.47
C ALA A 83 -0.09 3.06 13.80
N GLU A 84 0.63 3.61 12.81
CA GLU A 84 0.27 4.86 12.13
C GLU A 84 -0.28 4.60 10.71
N ARG A 85 -0.30 3.34 10.24
CA ARG A 85 -0.69 3.00 8.87
C ARG A 85 -2.11 3.43 8.51
N ASP A 86 -3.06 3.33 9.43
CA ASP A 86 -4.44 3.77 9.19
C ASP A 86 -4.52 5.28 8.94
N LYS A 87 -3.74 6.07 9.69
CA LYS A 87 -3.65 7.52 9.51
C LYS A 87 -2.97 7.88 8.19
N VAL A 88 -1.89 7.17 7.85
CA VAL A 88 -1.17 7.33 6.59
C VAL A 88 -2.10 7.01 5.41
N GLU A 89 -2.84 5.90 5.50
CA GLU A 89 -3.82 5.47 4.52
C GLU A 89 -4.86 6.56 4.26
N ALA A 90 -5.55 7.01 5.31
CA ALA A 90 -6.59 8.03 5.20
C ALA A 90 -6.06 9.30 4.54
N THR A 91 -4.87 9.76 4.97
CA THR A 91 -4.25 10.97 4.43
C THR A 91 -3.91 10.81 2.94
N LEU A 92 -3.35 9.68 2.54
CA LEU A 92 -3.00 9.42 1.14
C LEU A 92 -4.24 9.33 0.26
N VAL A 93 -5.29 8.63 0.71
CA VAL A 93 -6.53 8.47 -0.07
C VAL A 93 -7.28 9.80 -0.22
N GLU A 94 -7.40 10.59 0.85
CA GLU A 94 -8.04 11.92 0.81
C GLU A 94 -7.37 12.86 -0.22
N ASN A 95 -6.06 12.72 -0.38
CA ASN A 95 -5.26 13.60 -1.24
C ASN A 95 -5.08 13.05 -2.67
N ALA A 96 -5.41 11.79 -2.93
CA ALA A 96 -5.16 11.12 -4.21
C ALA A 96 -5.95 11.72 -5.39
N ALA A 97 -7.11 12.33 -5.14
CA ALA A 97 -7.86 13.04 -6.18
C ALA A 97 -7.18 14.34 -6.63
N THR A 98 -6.29 14.91 -5.81
CA THR A 98 -5.67 16.22 -6.02
C THR A 98 -4.22 16.11 -6.49
N PHE A 99 -3.50 15.11 -5.99
CA PHE A 99 -2.07 14.97 -6.23
C PHE A 99 -1.78 13.70 -7.02
N HIS A 100 -0.98 13.84 -8.07
CA HIS A 100 -0.59 12.74 -8.96
C HIS A 100 0.92 12.76 -9.22
N GLY A 101 1.46 11.62 -9.64
CA GLY A 101 2.89 11.44 -9.96
C GLY A 101 3.79 11.97 -8.83
N GLN A 102 4.81 12.75 -9.20
CA GLN A 102 5.80 13.28 -8.26
C GLN A 102 5.19 14.07 -7.10
N LYS A 103 4.06 14.77 -7.30
CA LYS A 103 3.45 15.53 -6.20
C LYS A 103 2.87 14.62 -5.12
N PHE A 104 2.35 13.46 -5.53
CA PHE A 104 1.85 12.45 -4.59
C PHE A 104 3.00 11.76 -3.84
N GLU A 105 4.13 11.49 -4.53
CA GLU A 105 5.35 10.99 -3.90
C GLU A 105 5.91 11.96 -2.85
N VAL A 106 5.95 13.26 -3.16
CA VAL A 106 6.41 14.30 -2.23
C VAL A 106 5.50 14.37 -1.00
N LEU A 107 4.18 14.26 -1.20
CA LEU A 107 3.23 14.20 -0.08
C LEU A 107 3.51 12.98 0.82
N ALA A 108 3.66 11.79 0.23
CA ALA A 108 3.94 10.56 0.95
C ALA A 108 5.23 10.65 1.79
N LEU A 109 6.31 11.17 1.19
CA LEU A 109 7.57 11.41 1.89
C LEU A 109 7.41 12.37 3.07
N ARG A 110 6.62 13.44 2.88
CA ARG A 110 6.36 14.43 3.94
C ARG A 110 5.57 13.81 5.10
N ILE A 111 4.62 12.93 4.83
CA ILE A 111 3.88 12.20 5.87
C ILE A 111 4.88 11.37 6.71
N LEU A 112 5.76 10.60 6.06
CA LEU A 112 6.76 9.78 6.75
C LEU A 112 7.71 10.63 7.61
N GLN A 113 8.20 11.75 7.08
CA GLN A 113 9.07 12.67 7.81
C GLN A 113 8.40 13.25 9.07
N ASN A 114 7.10 13.60 8.98
CA ASN A 114 6.36 14.11 10.13
C ASN A 114 6.20 13.03 11.22
N LEU A 115 5.99 11.77 10.84
CA LEU A 115 5.89 10.66 11.80
C LEU A 115 7.22 10.42 12.53
N ASP A 116 8.34 10.52 11.82
CA ASP A 116 9.68 10.37 12.41
C ASP A 116 10.00 11.50 13.40
N GLN A 117 9.61 12.73 13.06
CA GLN A 117 9.74 13.88 13.97
C GLN A 117 8.88 13.72 15.23
N ASP A 118 7.64 13.27 15.09
CA ASP A 118 6.75 13.01 16.23
C ASP A 118 7.32 11.93 17.15
N ALA A 119 7.86 10.85 16.59
CA ALA A 119 8.50 9.78 17.35
C ALA A 119 9.73 10.31 18.12
N THR A 120 10.57 11.10 17.44
CA THR A 120 11.76 11.72 18.03
C THR A 120 11.39 12.67 19.18
N ALA A 121 10.38 13.52 18.99
CA ALA A 121 9.92 14.45 20.02
C ALA A 121 9.43 13.73 21.28
N ARG A 122 8.64 12.65 21.11
CA ARG A 122 8.16 11.82 22.23
C ARG A 122 9.32 11.23 23.04
N LEU A 123 10.36 10.72 22.35
CA LEU A 123 11.55 10.17 23.00
C LEU A 123 12.35 11.24 23.77
N CYS A 124 12.49 12.44 23.19
CA CYS A 124 13.16 13.57 23.86
C CYS A 124 12.45 14.00 25.15
N CYS A 125 11.12 14.09 25.15
CA CYS A 125 10.34 14.49 26.32
C CYS A 125 10.40 13.45 27.46
N LEU A 126 10.44 12.15 27.12
CA LEU A 126 10.56 11.08 28.11
C LEU A 126 11.93 11.08 28.82
N ASN A 127 13.00 11.44 28.10
CA ASN A 127 14.36 11.49 28.67
C ASN A 127 14.65 12.75 29.49
N HIS A 128 13.91 13.85 29.29
CA HIS A 128 14.04 15.09 30.07
C HIS A 128 13.14 15.14 31.32
N SER A 129 12.36 14.08 31.58
CA SER A 129 11.47 13.97 32.75
C SER A 129 12.07 13.12 33.89
N ARG A 130 13.39 12.89 33.88
CA ARG A 130 14.17 12.20 34.93
C ARG A 130 15.20 13.16 35.51
#